data_AF-A0A2V5UJ34-F1
#
_entry.id   AF-A0A2V5UJ34-F1
#
_cell.length_a   1.000
_cell.length_b   1.000
_cell.length_c   1.000
_cell.angle_alpha   90.00
_cell.angle_beta   90.00
_cell.angle_gamma   90.00
#
_symmetry.space_group_name_H-M   'P 1'
#
loop_
_entity.id
_entity.type
_entity.pdbx_description
1 polymer ?
#
loop_
_entity_poly.entity_id
_entity_poly.type
_entity_poly.pdbx_seq_one_letter_code
_entity_poly.pdbx_strand_id
1 'polypeptide(L)'
;MAKVLDWAKANYDRAVLIGAGVFLFICAIAIWWSAIEFGNRLVAQQPPRAKAASPPAVAVELDQAAEQLQHPAQWKSSSRSGLFVPEKHFIGADGLPATLKNTQVHPPVPNEWFEKYGLPIEDADVLDQDPDNDGFTNLDEWQASTDPTDKNSHPDYTTKLHLVSATEEPFAYIFAS
;
A
#
# COMPACT_ATOMS: atom_id res chain seq x y z
N MET A 1 102.05 -26.43 23.97
CA MET A 1 101.93 -25.83 22.62
C MET A 1 103.01 -26.34 21.67
N ALA A 2 104.31 -26.13 21.93
CA ALA A 2 105.39 -26.53 21.01
C ALA A 2 105.39 -28.02 20.61
N LYS A 3 105.26 -28.95 21.57
CA LYS A 3 105.20 -30.41 21.27
C LYS A 3 104.00 -30.87 20.44
N VAL A 4 102.87 -30.16 20.52
CA VAL A 4 101.63 -30.51 19.79
C VAL A 4 101.75 -30.09 18.33
N LEU A 5 102.41 -28.95 18.09
CA LEU A 5 102.61 -28.40 16.76
C LEU A 5 103.60 -29.25 15.94
N ASP A 6 104.67 -29.75 16.55
CA ASP A 6 105.62 -30.65 15.89
C ASP A 6 105.00 -32.01 15.53
N TRP A 7 104.15 -32.57 16.40
CA TRP A 7 103.41 -33.80 16.12
C TRP A 7 102.39 -33.64 14.99
N ALA A 8 101.68 -32.51 14.98
CA ALA A 8 100.71 -32.18 13.94
C ALA A 8 101.36 -31.98 12.56
N LYS A 9 102.60 -31.46 12.53
CA LYS A 9 103.38 -31.30 11.30
C LYS A 9 103.89 -32.64 10.75
N ALA A 10 104.21 -33.60 11.62
CA ALA A 10 104.64 -34.95 11.24
C ALA A 10 103.48 -35.87 10.81
N ASN A 11 102.27 -35.66 11.35
CA ASN A 11 101.08 -36.49 11.09
C ASN A 11 99.88 -35.65 10.60
N TYR A 12 100.11 -34.82 9.58
CA TYR A 12 99.10 -33.88 9.07
C TYR A 12 97.78 -34.54 8.68
N ASP A 13 97.83 -35.69 8.01
CA ASP A 13 96.65 -36.46 7.58
C ASP A 13 95.75 -36.86 8.77
N ARG A 14 96.34 -37.34 9.87
CA ARG A 14 95.61 -37.69 11.08
C ARG A 14 95.06 -36.47 11.80
N ALA A 15 95.81 -35.35 11.81
CA ALA A 15 95.33 -34.10 12.39
C ALA A 15 94.12 -33.55 11.62
N VAL A 16 94.11 -33.65 10.28
CA VAL A 16 92.97 -33.27 9.43
C VAL A 16 91.77 -34.18 9.70
N LEU A 17 91.95 -35.50 9.80
CA LEU A 17 90.86 -36.43 10.10
C LEU A 17 90.25 -36.21 11.48
N ILE A 18 91.08 -35.94 12.49
CA ILE A 18 90.60 -35.60 13.85
C ILE A 18 89.84 -34.27 13.82
N GLY A 19 90.37 -33.26 13.12
CA GLY A 19 89.69 -31.97 12.95
C GLY A 19 88.33 -32.11 12.27
N ALA A 20 88.26 -32.88 11.19
CA ALA A 20 87.01 -33.17 10.49
C ALA A 20 86.03 -33.95 11.37
N GLY A 21 86.50 -34.92 12.15
CA GLY A 21 85.68 -35.68 13.09
C GLY A 21 85.08 -34.80 14.20
N VAL A 22 85.88 -33.90 14.78
CA VAL A 22 85.40 -32.92 15.78
C VAL A 22 84.38 -31.97 15.17
N PHE A 23 84.62 -31.50 13.94
CA PHE A 23 83.68 -30.63 13.23
C PHE A 23 82.34 -31.32 12.98
N LEU A 24 82.35 -32.55 12.48
CA LEU A 24 81.12 -33.34 12.28
C LEU A 24 80.38 -33.61 13.59
N PHE A 25 81.09 -33.84 14.69
CA PHE A 25 80.49 -34.02 16.00
C PHE A 25 79.78 -32.75 16.50
N ILE A 26 80.38 -31.58 16.30
CA ILE A 26 79.75 -30.29 16.63
C ILE A 26 78.50 -30.07 15.76
N CYS A 27 78.56 -30.37 14.45
CA CYS A 27 77.40 -30.28 13.57
C CYS A 27 76.27 -31.22 14.02
N ALA A 28 76.58 -32.45 14.44
CA ALA A 28 75.58 -33.39 14.92
C ALA A 28 74.84 -32.87 16.17
N ILE A 29 75.56 -32.28 17.12
CA ILE A 29 74.96 -31.67 18.32
C ILE A 29 74.09 -30.47 17.94
N ALA A 30 74.55 -29.61 17.02
CA ALA A 30 73.78 -28.45 16.56
C ALA A 30 72.46 -28.87 15.88
N ILE A 31 72.52 -29.91 15.03
CA ILE A 31 71.32 -30.47 14.38
C ILE A 31 70.35 -31.03 15.42
N TRP A 32 70.84 -31.77 16.42
CA TRP A 32 70.00 -32.30 17.49
C TRP A 32 69.27 -31.18 18.24
N TRP A 33 69.97 -30.13 18.66
CA TRP A 33 69.35 -28.99 19.33
C TRP A 33 68.30 -28.30 18.46
N SER A 34 68.58 -28.10 17.17
CA SER A 34 67.61 -27.51 16.24
C SER A 34 66.33 -28.36 16.09
N ALA A 35 66.44 -29.69 16.13
CA ALA A 35 65.30 -30.60 16.04
C ALA A 35 64.40 -30.53 17.28
N ILE A 36 64.98 -30.40 18.48
CA ILE A 36 64.23 -30.20 19.73
C ILE A 36 63.50 -28.85 19.69
N GLU A 37 64.19 -27.78 19.28
CA GLU A 37 63.59 -26.45 19.23
C GLU A 37 62.44 -26.38 18.21
N PHE A 38 62.57 -27.05 17.07
CA PHE A 38 61.52 -27.15 16.06
C PHE A 38 60.25 -27.82 16.60
N GLY A 39 60.39 -28.94 17.33
CA GLY A 39 59.26 -29.61 17.99
C GLY A 39 58.52 -28.69 18.97
N ASN A 40 59.26 -27.92 19.76
CA ASN A 40 58.68 -26.96 20.70
C ASN A 40 57.95 -25.81 19.99
N ARG A 41 58.48 -25.32 18.85
CA ARG A 41 57.85 -24.23 18.07
C ARG A 41 56.55 -24.67 17.39
N LEU A 42 56.44 -25.93 16.96
CA LEU A 42 55.21 -26.46 16.37
C LEU A 42 54.06 -26.56 17.40
N VAL A 43 54.38 -26.93 18.64
CA VAL A 43 53.38 -27.07 19.72
C VAL A 43 52.99 -25.71 20.32
N ALA A 44 53.90 -24.73 20.32
CA ALA A 44 53.69 -23.41 20.90
C ALA A 44 52.90 -22.42 20.01
N GLN A 45 52.48 -22.81 18.79
CA GLN A 45 51.51 -22.02 18.02
C GLN A 45 50.12 -22.19 18.61
N GLN A 46 49.85 -21.43 19.67
CA GLN A 46 48.51 -21.26 20.20
C GLN A 46 47.63 -20.65 19.09
N PRO A 47 46.47 -21.24 18.77
CA PRO A 47 45.59 -20.67 17.75
C PRO A 47 45.21 -19.24 18.16
N PRO A 48 45.07 -18.30 17.21
CA PRO A 48 44.60 -16.97 17.53
C PRO A 48 43.27 -17.12 18.28
N ARG A 49 43.16 -16.44 19.43
CA ARG A 49 41.93 -16.42 20.22
C ARG A 49 40.77 -16.09 19.27
N ALA A 50 39.82 -17.01 19.14
CA ALA A 50 38.65 -16.82 18.29
C ALA A 50 38.02 -15.47 18.65
N LYS A 51 38.00 -14.54 17.70
CA LYS A 51 37.25 -13.29 17.86
C LYS A 51 35.78 -13.71 17.98
N ALA A 52 35.14 -13.37 19.09
CA ALA A 52 33.70 -13.59 19.23
C ALA A 52 33.01 -12.90 18.06
N ALA A 53 32.23 -13.66 17.29
CA ALA A 53 31.44 -13.11 16.20
C ALA A 53 30.52 -12.03 16.77
N SER A 54 30.46 -10.87 16.10
CA SER A 54 29.48 -9.85 16.42
C SER A 54 28.07 -10.46 16.33
N PRO A 55 27.16 -10.15 17.26
CA PRO A 55 25.79 -10.65 17.18
C PRO A 55 25.15 -10.19 15.86
N PRO A 56 24.25 -11.00 15.27
CA PRO A 56 23.56 -10.62 14.04
C PRO A 56 22.79 -9.31 14.28
N ALA A 57 22.75 -8.44 13.27
CA ALA A 57 22.04 -7.17 13.34
C ALA A 57 20.59 -7.43 13.80
N VAL A 58 20.20 -6.81 14.92
CA VAL A 58 18.86 -6.92 15.48
C VAL A 58 17.86 -6.52 14.40
N ALA A 59 16.81 -7.32 14.22
CA ALA A 59 15.78 -7.14 13.20
C ALA A 59 14.83 -5.98 13.57
N VAL A 60 15.37 -4.76 13.63
CA VAL A 60 14.63 -3.52 13.93
C VAL A 60 13.42 -3.35 13.00
N GLU A 61 13.53 -3.83 11.75
CA GLU A 61 12.43 -3.82 10.78
C GLU A 61 11.24 -4.69 11.21
N LEU A 62 11.48 -5.77 11.95
CA LEU A 62 10.42 -6.69 12.39
C LEU A 62 9.61 -6.09 13.54
N ASP A 63 10.29 -5.43 14.48
CA ASP A 63 9.65 -4.72 15.58
C ASP A 63 8.83 -3.52 15.07
N GLN A 64 9.37 -2.78 14.09
CA GLN A 64 8.66 -1.69 13.43
C GLN A 64 7.41 -2.19 12.67
N ALA A 65 7.52 -3.31 11.96
CA ALA A 65 6.38 -3.92 11.29
C ALA A 65 5.31 -4.39 12.29
N ALA A 66 5.72 -4.96 13.43
CA ALA A 66 4.81 -5.36 14.49
C ALA A 66 4.07 -4.17 15.12
N GLU A 67 4.75 -3.04 15.31
CA GLU A 67 4.15 -1.80 15.83
C GLU A 67 3.16 -1.19 14.81
N GLN A 68 3.48 -1.21 13.52
CA GLN A 68 2.56 -0.78 12.46
C GLN A 68 1.29 -1.63 12.37
N LEU A 69 1.37 -2.93 12.66
CA LEU A 69 0.21 -3.82 12.71
C LEU A 69 -0.73 -3.55 13.89
N GLN A 70 -0.24 -2.95 14.99
CA GLN A 70 -1.09 -2.55 16.12
C GLN A 70 -1.98 -1.34 15.78
N HIS A 71 -1.61 -0.58 14.74
CA HIS A 71 -2.38 0.54 14.21
C HIS A 71 -2.81 0.25 12.77
N PRO A 72 -3.75 -0.70 12.57
CA PRO A 72 -4.19 -1.06 11.22
C PRO A 72 -4.72 0.17 10.51
N ALA A 73 -4.24 0.41 9.28
CA ALA A 73 -4.69 1.49 8.45
C ALA A 73 -6.22 1.40 8.27
N GLN A 74 -6.93 2.38 8.82
CA GLN A 74 -8.37 2.49 8.67
C GLN A 74 -8.64 3.04 7.26
N TRP A 75 -9.28 2.24 6.42
CA TRP A 75 -9.75 2.66 5.10
C TRP A 75 -10.83 3.72 5.27
N LYS A 76 -10.48 4.98 5.05
CA LYS A 76 -11.45 6.08 5.02
C LYS A 76 -11.98 6.20 3.59
N SER A 77 -13.20 5.76 3.36
CA SER A 77 -13.90 6.05 2.10
C SER A 77 -14.15 7.55 2.01
N SER A 78 -13.55 8.21 1.02
CA SER A 78 -13.62 9.66 0.83
C SER A 78 -14.79 10.11 -0.04
N SER A 79 -15.55 9.17 -0.63
CA SER A 79 -16.59 9.44 -1.61
C SER A 79 -17.92 8.80 -1.24
N ARG A 80 -19.02 9.42 -1.72
CA ARG A 80 -20.41 8.95 -1.59
C ARG A 80 -20.58 7.56 -2.21
N SER A 81 -19.89 7.29 -3.31
CA SER A 81 -19.69 5.95 -3.86
C SER A 81 -18.41 5.36 -3.23
N GLY A 82 -18.51 4.16 -2.65
CA GLY A 82 -17.37 3.49 -2.02
C GLY A 82 -16.21 3.22 -2.99
N LEU A 83 -15.08 2.74 -2.48
CA LEU A 83 -13.82 2.57 -3.25
C LEU A 83 -13.97 1.72 -4.53
N PHE A 84 -14.96 0.81 -4.55
CA PHE A 84 -15.20 -0.14 -5.64
C PHE A 84 -16.45 0.18 -6.46
N VAL A 85 -17.13 1.29 -6.14
CA VAL A 85 -18.32 1.72 -6.86
C VAL A 85 -17.94 2.98 -7.63
N PRO A 86 -17.93 2.95 -8.97
CA PRO A 86 -17.68 4.15 -9.74
C PRO A 86 -18.74 5.20 -9.40
N GLU A 87 -18.32 6.46 -9.34
CA GLU A 87 -19.25 7.57 -9.20
C GLU A 87 -20.16 7.60 -10.45
N LYS A 88 -21.45 7.87 -10.28
CA LYS A 88 -22.35 8.02 -11.43
C LYS A 88 -21.99 9.32 -12.16
N HIS A 89 -21.76 9.21 -13.46
CA HIS A 89 -21.45 10.34 -14.35
C HIS A 89 -22.62 10.55 -15.32
N PHE A 90 -22.91 11.81 -15.62
CA PHE A 90 -23.97 12.23 -16.54
C PHE A 90 -23.41 13.29 -17.48
N ILE A 91 -24.17 13.62 -18.52
CA ILE A 91 -23.86 14.76 -19.37
C ILE A 91 -24.66 15.95 -18.83
N GLY A 92 -23.96 16.99 -18.37
CA GLY A 92 -24.58 18.23 -17.94
C GLY A 92 -25.26 18.96 -19.10
N ALA A 93 -26.08 19.96 -18.78
CA ALA A 93 -26.72 20.81 -19.79
C ALA A 93 -25.72 21.57 -20.69
N ASP A 94 -24.47 21.70 -20.25
CA ASP A 94 -23.33 22.26 -20.98
C ASP A 94 -22.62 21.25 -21.90
N GLY A 95 -23.06 19.99 -21.92
CA GLY A 95 -22.45 18.91 -22.69
C GLY A 95 -21.18 18.33 -22.06
N LEU A 96 -20.82 18.74 -20.84
CA LEU A 96 -19.64 18.24 -20.13
C LEU A 96 -20.00 17.07 -19.19
N PRO A 97 -19.05 16.16 -18.91
CA PRO A 97 -19.26 15.12 -17.91
C PRO A 97 -19.42 15.76 -16.52
N ALA A 98 -20.58 15.51 -15.92
CA ALA A 98 -20.97 15.96 -14.60
C ALA A 98 -21.16 14.76 -13.65
N THR A 99 -21.01 14.97 -12.36
CA THR A 99 -21.23 13.99 -11.29
C THR A 99 -22.30 14.51 -10.33
N LEU A 100 -22.87 13.64 -9.49
CA LEU A 100 -23.89 14.07 -8.52
C LEU A 100 -23.39 15.13 -7.52
N LYS A 101 -22.06 15.27 -7.36
CA LYS A 101 -21.45 16.23 -6.43
C LYS A 101 -21.30 17.64 -7.00
N ASN A 102 -21.01 17.76 -8.29
CA ASN A 102 -20.65 19.06 -8.88
C ASN A 102 -21.83 19.74 -9.58
N THR A 103 -22.85 18.99 -9.97
CA THR A 103 -23.92 19.52 -10.80
C THR A 103 -25.26 18.92 -10.39
N GLN A 104 -26.26 19.80 -10.30
CA GLN A 104 -27.65 19.39 -10.22
C GLN A 104 -28.09 18.92 -11.60
N VAL A 105 -28.39 17.63 -11.74
CA VAL A 105 -28.67 17.01 -13.05
C VAL A 105 -30.00 17.53 -13.61
N HIS A 106 -31.01 17.62 -12.75
CA HIS A 106 -32.36 18.04 -13.10
C HIS A 106 -32.82 19.24 -12.25
N PRO A 107 -32.36 20.47 -12.55
CA PRO A 107 -32.88 21.66 -11.89
C PRO A 107 -34.39 21.82 -12.17
N PRO A 108 -35.22 22.19 -11.20
CA PRO A 108 -34.89 22.71 -9.86
C PRO A 108 -34.75 21.64 -8.75
N VAL A 109 -34.90 20.36 -9.06
CA VAL A 109 -34.97 19.27 -8.06
C VAL A 109 -33.57 18.78 -7.64
N PRO A 110 -33.22 18.74 -6.34
CA PRO A 110 -31.89 18.35 -5.90
C PRO A 110 -31.64 16.85 -6.11
N ASN A 111 -30.40 16.48 -6.45
CA ASN A 111 -30.00 15.08 -6.71
C ASN A 111 -30.32 14.14 -5.53
N GLU A 112 -30.29 14.65 -4.29
CA GLU A 112 -30.58 13.88 -3.07
C GLU A 112 -32.04 13.40 -3.01
N TRP A 113 -32.96 14.15 -3.62
CA TRP A 113 -34.36 13.77 -3.68
C TRP A 113 -34.55 12.54 -4.57
N PHE A 114 -33.96 12.54 -5.76
CA PHE A 114 -33.98 11.36 -6.65
C PHE A 114 -33.33 10.13 -6.01
N GLU A 115 -32.20 10.30 -5.30
CA GLU A 115 -31.56 9.19 -4.57
C GLU A 115 -32.44 8.65 -3.44
N LYS A 116 -33.11 9.53 -2.69
CA LYS A 116 -33.99 9.15 -1.57
C LYS A 116 -35.15 8.27 -2.04
N TYR A 117 -35.74 8.61 -3.18
CA TYR A 117 -36.89 7.90 -3.76
C TYR A 117 -36.48 6.85 -4.80
N GLY A 118 -35.18 6.66 -5.05
CA GLY A 118 -34.67 5.65 -5.99
C GLY A 118 -35.07 5.90 -7.45
N LEU A 119 -35.34 7.15 -7.82
CA LEU A 119 -35.76 7.53 -9.16
C LEU A 119 -34.57 7.47 -10.16
N PRO A 120 -34.84 7.17 -11.44
CA PRO A 120 -33.81 7.09 -12.47
C PRO A 120 -33.30 8.48 -12.87
N ILE A 121 -32.40 9.06 -12.05
CA ILE A 121 -31.79 10.40 -12.30
C ILE A 121 -31.04 10.49 -13.63
N GLU A 122 -30.68 9.35 -14.22
CA GLU A 122 -30.04 9.28 -15.54
C GLU A 122 -30.99 9.61 -16.71
N ASP A 123 -32.30 9.49 -16.50
CA ASP A 123 -33.29 9.77 -17.53
C ASP A 123 -33.52 11.26 -17.67
N ALA A 124 -33.49 11.76 -18.90
CA ALA A 124 -33.68 13.19 -19.19
C ALA A 124 -35.10 13.68 -18.88
N ASP A 125 -36.08 12.78 -18.95
CA ASP A 125 -37.50 13.03 -18.73
C ASP A 125 -37.96 12.60 -17.33
N VAL A 126 -37.04 12.28 -16.40
CA VAL A 126 -37.39 11.80 -15.05
C VAL A 126 -38.35 12.75 -14.31
N LEU A 127 -38.30 14.06 -14.58
CA LEU A 127 -39.20 15.04 -13.98
C LEU A 127 -40.66 14.90 -14.45
N ASP A 128 -40.87 14.41 -15.68
CA ASP A 128 -42.19 14.23 -16.30
C ASP A 128 -42.72 12.80 -16.13
N GLN A 129 -41.90 11.90 -15.57
CA GLN A 129 -42.30 10.52 -15.30
C GLN A 129 -43.23 10.44 -14.08
N ASP A 130 -44.09 9.41 -14.10
CA ASP A 130 -45.06 9.05 -13.07
C ASP A 130 -44.82 7.57 -12.68
N PRO A 131 -43.97 7.30 -11.67
CA PRO A 131 -43.58 5.95 -11.29
C PRO A 131 -44.73 5.13 -10.68
N ASP A 132 -45.61 5.77 -9.91
CA ASP A 132 -46.69 5.11 -9.17
C ASP A 132 -48.05 5.11 -9.92
N ASN A 133 -48.09 5.76 -11.08
CA ASN A 133 -49.22 5.87 -11.99
C ASN A 133 -50.46 6.44 -11.29
N ASP A 134 -50.28 7.46 -10.46
CA ASP A 134 -51.37 8.20 -9.81
C ASP A 134 -51.81 9.43 -10.63
N GLY A 135 -51.04 9.77 -11.67
CA GLY A 135 -51.26 10.87 -12.58
C GLY A 135 -50.51 12.15 -12.21
N PHE A 136 -49.73 12.21 -11.15
CA PHE A 136 -48.86 13.33 -10.85
C PHE A 136 -47.46 13.07 -11.38
N THR A 137 -46.80 14.12 -11.86
CA THR A 137 -45.41 13.99 -12.30
C THR A 137 -44.48 14.14 -11.10
N ASN A 138 -43.30 13.54 -11.17
CA ASN A 138 -42.25 13.70 -10.17
C ASN A 138 -41.98 15.19 -9.82
N LEU A 139 -42.10 16.09 -10.79
CA LEU A 139 -41.96 17.54 -10.57
C LEU A 139 -43.10 18.14 -9.75
N ASP A 140 -44.35 17.76 -10.03
CA ASP A 140 -45.52 18.21 -9.26
C ASP A 140 -45.43 17.74 -7.81
N GLU A 141 -45.01 16.50 -7.62
CA GLU A 141 -44.84 15.90 -6.30
C GLU A 141 -43.68 16.49 -5.51
N TRP A 142 -42.58 16.83 -6.19
CA TRP A 142 -41.49 17.57 -5.56
C TRP A 142 -41.97 18.95 -5.07
N GLN A 143 -42.77 19.67 -5.86
CA GLN A 143 -43.34 20.96 -5.47
C GLN A 143 -44.32 20.83 -4.29
N ALA A 144 -45.10 19.75 -4.27
CA ALA A 144 -46.03 19.45 -3.19
C ALA A 144 -45.38 18.80 -1.96
N SER A 145 -44.08 18.48 -2.02
CA SER A 145 -43.33 17.75 -0.99
C SER A 145 -43.95 16.38 -0.66
N THR A 146 -44.45 15.69 -1.67
CA THR A 146 -45.03 14.34 -1.56
C THR A 146 -44.02 13.25 -1.97
N ASP A 147 -44.46 11.98 -1.98
CA ASP A 147 -43.60 10.82 -2.21
C ASP A 147 -43.92 10.22 -3.58
N PRO A 148 -43.02 10.34 -4.56
CA PRO A 148 -43.24 9.91 -5.95
C PRO A 148 -43.29 8.40 -6.17
N THR A 149 -43.17 7.63 -5.09
CA THR A 149 -43.22 6.17 -5.14
C THR A 149 -44.45 5.61 -4.42
N ASP A 150 -45.21 6.46 -3.72
CA ASP A 150 -46.41 6.06 -2.99
C ASP A 150 -47.65 6.76 -3.56
N LYS A 151 -48.45 5.95 -4.24
CA LYS A 151 -49.75 6.32 -4.81
C LYS A 151 -50.76 6.94 -3.84
N ASN A 152 -50.56 6.83 -2.52
CA ASN A 152 -51.44 7.49 -1.54
C ASN A 152 -50.91 8.86 -1.10
N SER A 153 -49.66 9.15 -1.41
CA SER A 153 -48.96 10.36 -1.02
C SER A 153 -48.86 11.28 -2.23
N HIS A 154 -49.98 11.93 -2.56
CA HIS A 154 -50.09 12.80 -3.71
C HIS A 154 -50.76 14.14 -3.37
N PRO A 155 -50.57 15.18 -4.21
CA PRO A 155 -51.29 16.45 -4.07
C PRO A 155 -52.80 16.26 -4.26
N ASP A 156 -53.62 17.23 -3.84
CA ASP A 156 -55.06 17.14 -4.10
C ASP A 156 -55.34 17.17 -5.63
N TYR A 157 -56.17 16.25 -6.12
CA TYR A 157 -56.56 16.17 -7.54
C TYR A 157 -57.15 17.46 -8.09
N THR A 158 -57.68 18.31 -7.21
CA THR A 158 -58.17 19.66 -7.56
C THR A 158 -57.10 20.53 -8.21
N THR A 159 -55.82 20.33 -7.86
CA THR A 159 -54.69 21.07 -8.46
C THR A 159 -54.49 20.78 -9.94
N LYS A 160 -54.95 19.62 -10.42
CA LYS A 160 -54.84 19.18 -11.82
C LYS A 160 -56.01 19.64 -12.69
N LEU A 161 -57.08 20.16 -12.08
CA LEU A 161 -58.27 20.63 -12.79
C LEU A 161 -57.94 21.91 -13.57
N HIS A 162 -58.03 21.81 -14.89
CA HIS A 162 -57.93 22.94 -15.79
C HIS A 162 -59.20 23.02 -16.64
N LEU A 163 -59.64 24.24 -16.94
CA LEU A 163 -60.78 24.47 -17.81
C LEU A 163 -60.46 23.98 -19.23
N VAL A 164 -61.06 22.87 -19.65
CA VAL A 164 -60.85 22.29 -20.98
C VAL A 164 -61.53 23.12 -22.07
N SER A 165 -62.75 23.57 -21.82
CA SER A 165 -63.51 24.43 -22.72
C SER A 165 -64.62 25.15 -21.97
N ALA A 166 -64.79 26.45 -22.24
CA ALA A 166 -65.99 27.20 -21.88
C ALA A 166 -66.74 27.55 -23.15
N THR A 167 -68.02 27.20 -23.21
CA THR A 167 -68.93 27.64 -24.27
C THR A 167 -69.87 28.67 -23.68
N GLU A 168 -69.83 29.89 -24.19
CA GLU A 168 -70.76 30.93 -23.79
C GLU A 168 -72.02 30.84 -24.65
N GLU A 169 -73.13 30.42 -24.04
CA GLU A 169 -74.44 30.46 -24.71
C GLU A 169 -75.13 31.79 -24.39
N PRO A 170 -75.45 32.62 -25.40
CA PRO A 170 -76.17 33.87 -25.16
C PRO A 170 -77.59 33.55 -24.67
N PHE A 171 -77.86 33.82 -23.39
CA PHE A 171 -79.20 33.73 -22.82
C PHE A 171 -79.99 34.99 -23.16
N ALA A 172 -80.86 34.90 -24.19
CA ALA A 172 -81.76 35.99 -24.52
C ALA A 172 -82.83 36.15 -23.43
N TYR A 173 -82.83 37.28 -22.72
CA TYR A 173 -83.91 37.62 -21.81
C TYR A 173 -85.18 37.94 -22.60
N ILE A 174 -86.18 37.05 -22.53
CA ILE A 174 -87.52 37.30 -23.06
C ILE A 174 -88.36 37.84 -21.91
N PHE A 175 -88.62 39.15 -21.91
CA PHE A 175 -89.59 39.75 -21.00
C PHE A 175 -90.98 39.59 -21.60
N ALA A 176 -91.86 38.85 -20.91
CA ALA A 176 -93.26 38.75 -21.29
C ALA A 176 -94.00 40.04 -20.85
N SER A 177 -94.70 40.66 -21.80
CA SER A 177 -95.60 41.81 -21.59
C SER A 177 -97.03 41.36 -21.34
#